data_AF-R9ITS2-F1
#
_entry.id   AF-R9ITS2-F1
#
_cell.length_a   1.000
_cell.length_b   1.000
_cell.length_c   1.000
_cell.angle_alpha   90.00
_cell.angle_beta   90.00
_cell.angle_gamma   90.00
#
_symmetry.space_group_name_H-M   'P 1'
#
loop_
_entity.id
_entity.type
_entity.pdbx_description
1 polymer ?
#
loop_
_entity_poly.entity_id
_entity_poly.type
_entity_poly.pdbx_seq_one_letter_code
_entity_poly.pdbx_strand_id
1 'polypeptide(L)'
;MKRIRRLICSLLTVAMVLTLTLSMGNNLKTVQAASAITGNTTMGSAYNFGTWSSINDTAILYSGEQQSWFRFTVAAGEKIYVRVSSDTAYTGMEVGLRNASGSSLGIPVKNPDNLINTTGLTPCLYVNIDNTTSTNSTYYLVVNRGDYYTGDMYFSLSSSDRIRTGSRTVEMSGTASNAGNSPFSSSGRDSSVISIDLSDSSQFPKNAIVTSITTSSTQSPSQGNVHHMLQPARPSKWYTSTVSSATRGSYNISLSDNINVKQIWKFKYNAMATAKSTMRSVKLNIRYQYDLKDTGYRIFTN
;
A
#
# COMPACT_ATOMS: atom_id res chain seq x y z
N MET A 1 19.60 -70.88 22.87
CA MET A 1 19.44 -69.51 23.42
C MET A 1 19.60 -68.37 22.39
N LYS A 2 20.62 -68.35 21.51
CA LYS A 2 20.80 -67.24 20.52
C LYS A 2 19.67 -67.09 19.49
N ARG A 3 19.03 -68.18 19.03
CA ARG A 3 17.91 -68.13 18.06
C ARG A 3 16.61 -67.55 18.65
N ILE A 4 16.32 -67.87 19.92
CA ILE A 4 15.12 -67.36 20.63
C ILE A 4 15.23 -65.86 20.89
N ARG A 5 16.43 -65.35 21.25
CA ARG A 5 16.66 -63.90 21.41
C ARG A 5 16.47 -63.12 20.10
N ARG A 6 16.87 -63.69 18.95
CA ARG A 6 16.65 -63.05 17.64
C ARG A 6 15.16 -62.99 17.28
N LEU A 7 14.40 -64.07 17.54
CA LEU A 7 12.96 -64.09 17.29
C LEU A 7 12.21 -63.06 18.14
N ILE A 8 12.57 -62.94 19.43
CA ILE A 8 11.96 -61.97 20.35
C ILE A 8 12.30 -60.53 19.95
N CYS A 9 13.55 -60.25 19.55
CA CYS A 9 13.91 -58.94 19.01
C CYS A 9 13.14 -58.60 17.74
N SER A 10 13.00 -59.53 16.80
CA SER A 10 12.24 -59.31 15.55
C SER A 10 10.76 -59.02 15.81
N LEU A 11 10.13 -59.76 16.74
CA LEU A 11 8.74 -59.53 17.16
C LEU A 11 8.54 -58.18 17.85
N LEU A 12 9.49 -57.75 18.69
CA LEU A 12 9.47 -56.43 19.33
C LEU A 12 9.63 -55.29 18.31
N THR A 13 10.50 -55.43 17.32
CA THR A 13 10.62 -54.43 16.23
C THR A 13 9.36 -54.34 15.38
N VAL A 14 8.71 -55.47 15.05
CA VAL A 14 7.47 -55.46 14.28
C VAL A 14 6.32 -54.83 15.09
N ALA A 15 6.23 -55.14 16.39
CA ALA A 15 5.24 -54.53 17.27
C ALA A 15 5.46 -53.01 17.47
N MET A 16 6.72 -52.56 17.52
CA MET A 16 7.05 -51.13 17.65
C MET A 16 6.75 -50.35 16.35
N VAL A 17 7.00 -50.94 15.19
CA VAL A 17 6.65 -50.33 13.89
C VAL A 17 5.13 -50.24 13.72
N LEU A 18 4.39 -51.26 14.15
CA LEU A 18 2.93 -51.27 14.04
C LEU A 18 2.26 -50.24 14.97
N THR A 19 2.78 -50.06 16.20
CA THR A 19 2.26 -49.03 17.13
C THR A 19 2.60 -47.61 16.69
N LEU A 20 3.77 -47.38 16.08
CA LEU A 20 4.14 -46.10 15.47
C LEU A 20 3.23 -45.74 14.29
N THR A 21 2.85 -46.72 13.44
CA THR A 21 1.94 -46.47 12.32
C THR A 21 0.49 -46.21 12.75
N LEU A 22 0.03 -46.85 13.84
CA LEU A 22 -1.31 -46.64 14.38
C LEU A 22 -1.43 -45.33 15.18
N SER A 23 -0.37 -44.89 15.87
CA SER A 23 -0.36 -43.60 16.59
C SER A 23 -0.23 -42.38 15.67
N MET A 24 0.26 -42.57 14.44
CA MET A 24 0.36 -41.50 13.44
C MET A 24 -0.91 -41.32 12.60
N GLY A 25 -1.83 -42.28 12.59
CA GLY A 25 -3.12 -42.19 11.88
C GLY A 25 -4.12 -41.22 12.51
N ASN A 26 -3.99 -40.89 13.80
CA ASN A 26 -4.96 -40.07 14.54
C ASN A 26 -4.60 -38.58 14.62
N ASN A 27 -3.48 -38.16 14.02
CA ASN A 27 -3.06 -36.75 13.94
C ASN A 27 -3.13 -36.18 12.52
N LEU A 28 -3.90 -36.82 11.63
CA LEU A 28 -4.44 -36.13 10.47
C LEU A 28 -5.46 -35.12 11.01
N LYS A 29 -5.01 -33.88 11.24
CA LYS A 29 -5.91 -32.73 11.17
C LYS A 29 -6.64 -32.93 9.85
N THR A 30 -7.92 -33.27 9.92
CA THR A 30 -8.82 -33.15 8.77
C THR A 30 -8.65 -31.71 8.31
N VAL A 31 -7.91 -31.51 7.23
CA VAL A 31 -7.97 -30.26 6.48
C VAL A 31 -9.38 -30.27 5.93
N GLN A 32 -10.30 -29.72 6.71
CA GLN A 32 -11.63 -29.40 6.22
C GLN A 32 -11.38 -28.48 5.05
N ALA A 33 -11.69 -28.96 3.84
CA ALA A 33 -11.72 -28.10 2.68
C ALA A 33 -12.53 -26.86 3.09
N ALA A 34 -11.99 -25.67 2.86
CA ALA A 34 -12.72 -24.44 3.15
C ALA A 34 -14.07 -24.54 2.43
N SER A 35 -15.14 -24.73 3.21
CA SER A 35 -16.49 -24.75 2.66
C SER A 35 -16.81 -23.33 2.27
N ALA A 36 -17.20 -23.11 1.01
CA ALA A 36 -17.59 -21.80 0.55
C ALA A 36 -18.68 -21.21 1.47
N ILE A 37 -18.61 -19.91 1.69
CA ILE A 37 -19.59 -19.17 2.50
C ILE A 37 -20.93 -19.14 1.74
N THR A 38 -22.00 -19.58 2.40
CA THR A 38 -23.37 -19.61 1.85
C THR A 38 -24.40 -19.28 2.94
N GLY A 39 -25.63 -18.95 2.55
CA GLY A 39 -26.74 -18.71 3.50
C GLY A 39 -26.69 -17.35 4.23
N ASN A 40 -25.71 -16.51 3.89
CA ASN A 40 -25.54 -15.17 4.43
C ASN A 40 -26.39 -14.13 3.66
N THR A 41 -27.67 -14.40 3.48
CA THR A 41 -28.55 -13.64 2.57
C THR A 41 -29.14 -12.35 3.12
N THR A 42 -28.93 -12.07 4.41
CA THR A 42 -29.46 -10.88 5.08
C THR A 42 -28.39 -10.27 5.99
N MET A 43 -28.61 -9.03 6.42
CA MET A 43 -27.74 -8.39 7.42
C MET A 43 -27.66 -9.21 8.73
N GLY A 44 -28.76 -9.84 9.15
CA GLY A 44 -28.81 -10.66 10.36
C GLY A 44 -28.06 -11.98 10.24
N SER A 45 -27.99 -12.56 9.03
CA SER A 45 -27.23 -13.78 8.72
C SER A 45 -25.84 -13.51 8.14
N ALA A 46 -25.36 -12.26 8.20
CA ALA A 46 -24.09 -11.86 7.61
C ALA A 46 -22.92 -12.71 8.14
N TYR A 47 -22.11 -13.24 7.22
CA TYR A 47 -20.92 -14.02 7.59
C TYR A 47 -19.91 -13.13 8.30
N ASN A 48 -19.40 -13.58 9.44
CA ASN A 48 -18.53 -12.78 10.30
C ASN A 48 -17.06 -13.13 10.11
N PHE A 49 -16.31 -12.26 9.43
CA PHE A 49 -14.85 -12.38 9.34
C PHE A 49 -14.12 -11.93 10.62
N GLY A 50 -14.82 -11.25 11.55
CA GLY A 50 -14.18 -10.63 12.69
C GLY A 50 -13.47 -9.34 12.28
N THR A 51 -12.19 -9.42 11.94
CA THR A 51 -11.38 -8.28 11.45
C THR A 51 -11.24 -8.33 9.93
N TRP A 52 -11.04 -7.17 9.31
CA TRP A 52 -10.87 -7.09 7.85
C TRP A 52 -9.71 -7.94 7.33
N SER A 53 -8.62 -8.06 8.11
CA SER A 53 -7.42 -8.83 7.76
C SER A 53 -7.66 -10.34 7.62
N SER A 54 -8.78 -10.84 8.15
CA SER A 54 -9.20 -12.24 8.02
C SER A 54 -10.00 -12.51 6.74
N ILE A 55 -10.34 -11.48 5.95
CA ILE A 55 -11.06 -11.65 4.69
C ILE A 55 -10.12 -12.27 3.66
N ASN A 56 -10.26 -13.59 3.48
CA ASN A 56 -9.62 -14.36 2.42
C ASN A 56 -10.38 -15.68 2.22
N ASP A 57 -11.52 -15.63 1.54
CA ASP A 57 -12.39 -16.80 1.39
C ASP A 57 -13.23 -16.75 0.11
N THR A 58 -13.93 -17.83 -0.18
CA THR A 58 -14.86 -17.98 -1.30
C THR A 58 -16.30 -18.03 -0.80
N ALA A 59 -17.22 -17.54 -1.62
CA ALA A 59 -18.64 -17.53 -1.34
C ALA A 59 -19.43 -17.94 -2.58
N ILE A 60 -20.60 -18.53 -2.34
CA ILE A 60 -21.58 -18.84 -3.38
C ILE A 60 -22.86 -18.08 -3.05
N LEU A 61 -23.33 -17.29 -4.02
CA LEU A 61 -24.69 -16.76 -4.01
C LEU A 61 -25.53 -17.64 -4.94
N TYR A 62 -26.38 -18.50 -4.36
CA TYR A 62 -27.14 -19.47 -5.13
C TYR A 62 -28.21 -18.79 -5.98
N SER A 63 -28.56 -19.43 -7.10
CA SER A 63 -29.67 -19.02 -7.96
C SER A 63 -30.93 -18.77 -7.13
N GLY A 64 -31.57 -17.62 -7.34
CA GLY A 64 -32.74 -17.18 -6.59
C GLY A 64 -32.43 -16.38 -5.32
N GLU A 65 -31.22 -16.45 -4.78
CA GLU A 65 -30.76 -15.54 -3.72
C GLU A 65 -30.31 -14.20 -4.33
N GLN A 66 -30.66 -13.10 -3.67
CA GLN A 66 -30.37 -11.76 -4.21
C GLN A 66 -29.09 -11.12 -3.65
N GLN A 67 -28.73 -11.48 -2.43
CA GLN A 67 -27.66 -10.80 -1.70
C GLN A 67 -26.82 -11.78 -0.90
N SER A 68 -25.54 -11.45 -0.74
CA SER A 68 -24.60 -12.12 0.17
C SER A 68 -23.95 -11.04 1.05
N TRP A 69 -24.12 -11.16 2.36
CA TRP A 69 -23.75 -10.17 3.37
C TRP A 69 -22.55 -10.66 4.18
N PHE A 70 -21.55 -9.80 4.34
CA PHE A 70 -20.33 -10.09 5.09
C PHE A 70 -20.09 -8.97 6.08
N ARG A 71 -19.75 -9.31 7.33
CA ARG A 71 -19.44 -8.32 8.38
C ARG A 71 -18.00 -8.46 8.85
N PHE A 72 -17.37 -7.32 9.11
CA PHE A 72 -16.02 -7.23 9.63
C PHE A 72 -15.78 -5.90 10.32
N THR A 73 -14.71 -5.83 11.10
CA THR A 73 -14.26 -4.64 11.81
C THR A 73 -13.01 -4.06 11.16
N VAL A 74 -12.93 -2.74 11.15
CA VAL A 74 -11.78 -1.94 10.68
C VAL A 74 -11.35 -1.02 11.81
N ALA A 75 -10.05 -0.98 12.10
CA ALA A 75 -9.54 -0.16 13.19
C ALA A 75 -9.55 1.33 12.84
N ALA A 76 -9.48 2.18 13.87
CA ALA A 76 -9.47 3.63 13.69
C ALA A 76 -8.33 4.08 12.76
N GLY A 77 -8.65 4.93 11.77
CA GLY A 77 -7.66 5.49 10.84
C GLY A 77 -7.21 4.57 9.70
N GLU A 78 -7.61 3.30 9.69
CA GLU A 78 -7.23 2.38 8.62
C GLU A 78 -7.94 2.69 7.30
N LYS A 79 -7.20 2.48 6.21
CA LYS A 79 -7.67 2.63 4.84
C LYS A 79 -7.36 1.36 4.07
N ILE A 80 -8.41 0.59 3.81
CA ILE A 80 -8.31 -0.72 3.16
C ILE A 80 -9.11 -0.72 1.86
N TYR A 81 -8.97 -1.81 1.14
CA TYR A 81 -9.95 -2.21 0.13
C TYR A 81 -10.31 -3.67 0.30
N VAL A 82 -11.51 -4.03 -0.14
CA VAL A 82 -11.90 -5.42 -0.35
C VAL A 82 -12.02 -5.66 -1.85
N ARG A 83 -11.31 -6.67 -2.33
CA ARG A 83 -11.37 -7.20 -3.69
C ARG A 83 -12.38 -8.33 -3.72
N VAL A 84 -13.37 -8.19 -4.60
CA VAL A 84 -14.38 -9.22 -4.88
C VAL A 84 -14.21 -9.68 -6.32
N SER A 85 -13.90 -10.95 -6.53
CA SER A 85 -13.82 -11.49 -7.89
C SER A 85 -15.20 -11.52 -8.55
N SER A 86 -15.27 -11.23 -9.83
CA SER A 86 -16.51 -11.22 -10.60
C SER A 86 -16.22 -11.74 -12.00
N ASP A 87 -16.99 -12.73 -12.44
CA ASP A 87 -16.95 -13.18 -13.83
C ASP A 87 -17.58 -12.10 -14.73
N THR A 88 -17.08 -11.93 -15.95
CA THR A 88 -17.69 -11.00 -16.93
C THR A 88 -19.15 -11.34 -17.26
N ALA A 89 -19.59 -12.58 -17.08
CA ALA A 89 -20.98 -13.01 -17.25
C ALA A 89 -21.90 -12.51 -16.12
N TYR A 90 -21.34 -12.11 -14.97
CA TYR A 90 -22.07 -11.60 -13.81
C TYR A 90 -22.50 -10.13 -14.00
N THR A 91 -22.95 -9.78 -15.21
CA THR A 91 -23.48 -8.45 -15.53
C THR A 91 -24.58 -8.08 -14.54
N GLY A 92 -24.50 -6.87 -13.99
CA GLY A 92 -25.43 -6.39 -12.96
C GLY A 92 -24.96 -6.66 -11.53
N MET A 93 -23.99 -7.54 -11.30
CA MET A 93 -23.42 -7.78 -9.97
C MET A 93 -22.92 -6.46 -9.39
N GLU A 94 -23.33 -6.16 -8.17
CA GLU A 94 -23.02 -4.91 -7.48
C GLU A 94 -22.47 -5.21 -6.08
N VAL A 95 -21.38 -4.56 -5.70
CA VAL A 95 -20.82 -4.65 -4.36
C VAL A 95 -20.94 -3.31 -3.66
N GLY A 96 -21.73 -3.28 -2.60
CA GLY A 96 -21.96 -2.10 -1.76
C GLY A 96 -21.33 -2.24 -0.39
N LEU A 97 -21.11 -1.09 0.26
CA LEU A 97 -20.68 -1.02 1.65
C LEU A 97 -21.80 -0.43 2.50
N ARG A 98 -21.99 -0.93 3.71
CA ARG A 98 -22.94 -0.41 4.70
C ARG A 98 -22.25 -0.26 6.05
N ASN A 99 -22.73 0.70 6.84
CA ASN A 99 -22.29 0.90 8.22
C ASN A 99 -22.98 -0.10 9.18
N ALA A 100 -22.69 0.02 10.48
CA ALA A 100 -23.27 -0.83 11.53
C ALA A 100 -24.80 -0.76 11.62
N SER A 101 -25.44 0.34 11.19
CA SER A 101 -26.89 0.50 11.15
C SER A 101 -27.53 0.04 9.84
N GLY A 102 -26.75 -0.53 8.91
CA GLY A 102 -27.23 -0.99 7.60
C GLY A 102 -27.40 0.11 6.55
N SER A 103 -27.02 1.35 6.87
CA SER A 103 -27.06 2.48 5.94
C SER A 103 -25.94 2.37 4.92
N SER A 104 -26.25 2.60 3.64
CA SER A 104 -25.28 2.56 2.55
C SER A 104 -24.19 3.62 2.72
N LEU A 105 -22.95 3.23 2.40
CA LEU A 105 -21.77 4.08 2.42
C LEU A 105 -21.18 4.16 1.02
N GLY A 106 -21.11 5.38 0.49
CA GLY A 106 -20.58 5.63 -0.85
C GLY A 106 -21.45 5.07 -1.97
N ILE A 107 -20.87 4.99 -3.15
CA ILE A 107 -21.50 4.44 -4.35
C ILE A 107 -21.04 2.99 -4.51
N PRO A 108 -21.96 2.03 -4.67
CA PRO A 108 -21.60 0.65 -4.95
C PRO A 108 -20.80 0.50 -6.26
N VAL A 109 -19.96 -0.52 -6.34
CA VAL A 109 -19.22 -0.85 -7.57
C VAL A 109 -19.94 -1.95 -8.33
N LYS A 110 -20.05 -1.81 -9.65
CA LYS A 110 -20.90 -2.66 -10.48
C LYS A 110 -20.14 -3.30 -11.65
N ASN A 111 -20.53 -4.51 -12.01
CA ASN A 111 -20.12 -5.17 -13.25
C ASN A 111 -21.09 -4.82 -14.39
N PRO A 112 -20.64 -4.33 -15.55
CA PRO A 112 -19.23 -4.22 -15.99
C PRO A 112 -18.56 -2.87 -15.68
N ASP A 113 -19.31 -1.85 -15.28
CA ASP A 113 -18.87 -0.45 -15.23
C ASP A 113 -17.58 -0.20 -14.43
N ASN A 114 -17.35 -0.97 -13.37
CA ASN A 114 -16.20 -0.84 -12.47
C ASN A 114 -15.30 -2.08 -12.48
N LEU A 115 -15.52 -3.01 -13.40
CA LEU A 115 -14.80 -4.26 -13.44
C LEU A 115 -13.36 -4.03 -13.91
N ILE A 116 -12.39 -4.34 -13.05
CA ILE A 116 -10.97 -4.26 -13.40
C ILE A 116 -10.52 -5.60 -13.95
N ASN A 117 -10.17 -5.61 -15.24
CA ASN A 117 -9.74 -6.79 -15.99
C ASN A 117 -8.43 -6.51 -16.76
N THR A 118 -7.37 -6.15 -16.04
CA THR A 118 -6.11 -5.66 -16.67
C THR A 118 -4.88 -6.51 -16.36
N THR A 119 -5.02 -7.59 -15.57
CA THR A 119 -3.88 -8.34 -15.02
C THR A 119 -3.80 -9.80 -15.45
N GLY A 120 -4.68 -10.27 -16.36
CA GLY A 120 -4.75 -11.69 -16.75
C GLY A 120 -5.22 -12.63 -15.62
N LEU A 121 -5.67 -12.06 -14.51
CA LEU A 121 -6.29 -12.74 -13.37
C LEU A 121 -7.82 -12.65 -13.48
N THR A 122 -8.54 -13.37 -12.62
CA THR A 122 -10.00 -13.23 -12.48
C THR A 122 -10.39 -11.76 -12.29
N PRO A 123 -11.29 -11.20 -13.14
CA PRO A 123 -11.71 -9.81 -13.05
C PRO A 123 -12.31 -9.49 -11.67
N CYS A 124 -12.19 -8.23 -11.24
CA CYS A 124 -12.54 -7.86 -9.88
C CYS A 124 -13.19 -6.49 -9.74
N LEU A 125 -14.04 -6.42 -8.74
CA LEU A 125 -14.58 -5.19 -8.18
C LEU A 125 -13.83 -4.86 -6.89
N TYR A 126 -13.52 -3.58 -6.69
CA TYR A 126 -12.75 -3.12 -5.54
C TYR A 126 -13.56 -2.11 -4.73
N VAL A 127 -13.84 -2.44 -3.47
CA VAL A 127 -14.57 -1.57 -2.55
C VAL A 127 -13.60 -0.92 -1.59
N ASN A 128 -13.53 0.41 -1.64
CA ASN A 128 -12.72 1.22 -0.73
C ASN A 128 -13.43 1.37 0.62
N ILE A 129 -12.70 1.13 1.72
CA ILE A 129 -13.20 1.36 3.08
C ILE A 129 -12.21 2.26 3.81
N ASP A 130 -12.70 3.42 4.25
CA ASP A 130 -11.96 4.41 5.04
C ASP A 130 -12.60 4.51 6.42
N ASN A 131 -11.93 4.02 7.46
CA ASN A 131 -12.37 4.28 8.83
C ASN A 131 -11.79 5.61 9.31
N THR A 132 -12.50 6.70 9.02
CA THR A 132 -12.11 8.05 9.44
C THR A 132 -12.49 8.38 10.89
N THR A 133 -13.08 7.43 11.62
CA THR A 133 -13.45 7.63 13.03
C THR A 133 -12.26 7.40 13.94
N SER A 134 -12.37 7.86 15.19
CA SER A 134 -11.35 7.65 16.23
C SER A 134 -11.44 6.27 16.91
N THR A 135 -12.39 5.42 16.51
CA THR A 135 -12.64 4.11 17.10
C THR A 135 -12.74 3.02 16.04
N ASN A 136 -12.72 1.76 16.47
CA ASN A 136 -12.98 0.64 15.56
C ASN A 136 -14.44 0.70 15.09
N SER A 137 -14.66 0.44 13.81
CA SER A 137 -15.99 0.47 13.20
C SER A 137 -16.31 -0.85 12.52
N THR A 138 -17.57 -1.29 12.66
CA THR A 138 -18.11 -2.46 11.95
C THR A 138 -18.71 -2.04 10.63
N TYR A 139 -18.34 -2.76 9.58
CA TYR A 139 -18.84 -2.58 8.23
C TYR A 139 -19.49 -3.86 7.73
N TYR A 140 -20.44 -3.69 6.81
CA TYR A 140 -21.04 -4.77 6.04
C TYR A 140 -20.73 -4.58 4.57
N LEU A 141 -20.11 -5.58 3.95
CA LEU A 141 -20.01 -5.69 2.50
C LEU A 141 -21.19 -6.50 1.99
N VAL A 142 -21.87 -5.98 0.97
CA VAL A 142 -23.04 -6.63 0.38
C VAL A 142 -22.78 -6.85 -1.09
N VAL A 143 -22.74 -8.12 -1.49
CA VAL A 143 -22.72 -8.52 -2.89
C VAL A 143 -24.15 -8.76 -3.33
N ASN A 144 -24.64 -7.97 -4.28
CA ASN A 144 -25.94 -8.11 -4.91
C ASN A 144 -25.78 -8.76 -6.28
N ARG A 145 -26.70 -9.66 -6.62
CA ARG A 145 -26.78 -10.30 -7.93
C ARG A 145 -27.05 -9.32 -9.07
N GLY A 146 -27.91 -8.33 -8.81
CA GLY A 146 -28.50 -7.49 -9.86
C GLY A 146 -29.54 -8.25 -10.68
N ASP A 147 -30.04 -7.61 -11.73
CA ASP A 147 -31.25 -8.08 -12.43
C ASP A 147 -30.97 -8.97 -13.65
N TYR A 148 -29.72 -9.08 -14.12
CA TYR A 148 -29.41 -9.70 -15.41
C TYR A 148 -28.93 -11.15 -15.32
N TYR A 149 -28.18 -11.54 -14.28
CA TYR A 149 -27.60 -12.87 -14.15
C TYR A 149 -28.39 -13.76 -13.19
N THR A 150 -28.82 -14.95 -13.65
CA THR A 150 -29.76 -15.81 -12.91
C THR A 150 -29.14 -17.08 -12.31
N GLY A 151 -27.96 -17.52 -12.76
CA GLY A 151 -27.31 -18.76 -12.28
C GLY A 151 -26.61 -18.62 -10.93
N ASP A 152 -25.92 -19.64 -10.46
CA ASP A 152 -25.08 -19.51 -9.26
C ASP A 152 -23.91 -18.54 -9.51
N MET A 153 -23.61 -17.69 -8.54
CA MET A 153 -22.45 -16.78 -8.58
C MET A 153 -21.39 -17.28 -7.63
N TYR A 154 -20.21 -17.59 -8.16
CA TYR A 154 -19.04 -18.01 -7.40
C TYR A 154 -18.05 -16.84 -7.34
N PHE A 155 -17.71 -16.39 -6.15
CA PHE A 155 -16.78 -15.29 -5.98
C PHE A 155 -15.88 -15.48 -4.77
N SER A 156 -14.74 -14.81 -4.81
CA SER A 156 -13.74 -14.77 -3.76
C SER A 156 -13.64 -13.35 -3.21
N LEU A 157 -13.43 -13.26 -1.91
CA LEU A 157 -13.18 -12.01 -1.21
C LEU A 157 -11.77 -12.04 -0.65
N SER A 158 -11.04 -10.95 -0.83
CA SER A 158 -9.75 -10.73 -0.22
C SER A 158 -9.63 -9.26 0.18
N SER A 159 -8.88 -8.96 1.21
CA SER A 159 -8.67 -7.58 1.67
C SER A 159 -7.18 -7.24 1.75
N SER A 160 -6.87 -5.95 1.73
CA SER A 160 -5.50 -5.46 1.89
C SER A 160 -5.47 -3.99 2.27
N ASP A 161 -4.36 -3.58 2.87
CA ASP A 161 -4.04 -2.17 3.05
C ASP A 161 -3.98 -1.45 1.71
N ARG A 162 -4.58 -0.26 1.70
CA ARG A 162 -4.64 0.60 0.51
C ARG A 162 -3.48 1.59 0.45
N ILE A 163 -2.92 1.95 1.60
CA ILE A 163 -1.79 2.88 1.68
C ILE A 163 -0.49 2.11 1.47
N ARG A 164 0.28 2.53 0.47
CA ARG A 164 1.57 1.94 0.11
C ARG A 164 2.65 3.02 0.16
N THR A 165 3.89 2.57 0.35
CA THR A 165 5.07 3.43 0.30
C THR A 165 5.90 3.13 -0.94
N GLY A 166 6.67 4.11 -1.39
CA GLY A 166 7.56 3.99 -2.54
C GLY A 166 8.74 4.95 -2.44
N SER A 167 9.73 4.75 -3.32
CA SER A 167 10.89 5.64 -3.40
C SER A 167 11.39 5.83 -4.82
N ARG A 168 11.83 7.05 -5.13
CA ARG A 168 12.36 7.42 -6.45
C ARG A 168 13.49 8.43 -6.28
N THR A 169 14.51 8.29 -7.12
CA THR A 169 15.53 9.33 -7.29
C THR A 169 15.27 10.07 -8.58
N VAL A 170 15.25 11.40 -8.53
CA VAL A 170 15.17 12.28 -9.70
C VAL A 170 16.33 13.26 -9.70
N GLU A 171 16.87 13.58 -10.88
CA GLU A 171 17.99 14.52 -11.04
C GLU A 171 17.50 15.85 -11.59
N MET A 172 17.90 16.94 -10.95
CA MET A 172 17.63 18.30 -11.43
C MET A 172 18.63 18.68 -12.52
N SER A 173 18.14 19.26 -13.61
CA SER A 173 18.98 19.86 -14.63
C SER A 173 19.57 21.20 -14.14
N GLY A 174 20.79 21.51 -14.59
CA GLY A 174 21.42 22.82 -14.40
C GLY A 174 22.57 22.84 -13.39
N THR A 175 22.96 24.06 -12.99
CA THR A 175 24.05 24.29 -12.04
C THR A 175 23.68 25.43 -11.12
N ALA A 176 23.70 25.16 -9.81
CA ALA A 176 23.53 26.19 -8.80
C ALA A 176 24.89 26.86 -8.55
N SER A 177 24.97 28.17 -8.73
CA SER A 177 26.22 28.93 -8.65
C SER A 177 26.20 29.89 -7.48
N ASN A 178 27.20 29.83 -6.62
CA ASN A 178 27.39 30.72 -5.49
C ASN A 178 28.59 31.63 -5.76
N ALA A 179 28.38 32.94 -5.69
CA ALA A 179 29.43 33.91 -5.97
C ALA A 179 30.37 34.18 -4.77
N GLY A 180 30.28 33.38 -3.71
CA GLY A 180 31.11 33.46 -2.52
C GLY A 180 30.61 34.52 -1.53
N ASN A 181 30.82 34.27 -0.25
CA ASN A 181 30.42 35.15 0.87
C ASN A 181 31.39 36.34 1.03
N SER A 182 31.52 37.17 -0.02
CA SER A 182 32.35 38.37 -0.05
C SER A 182 31.56 39.57 -0.61
N PRO A 183 31.37 40.67 0.16
CA PRO A 183 31.82 40.86 1.54
C PRO A 183 31.16 39.85 2.50
N PHE A 184 31.81 39.60 3.65
CA PHE A 184 31.40 38.57 4.60
C PHE A 184 30.02 38.88 5.21
N SER A 185 29.15 37.87 5.21
CA SER A 185 27.90 37.83 5.96
C SER A 185 27.89 36.64 6.92
N SER A 186 27.42 36.85 8.16
CA SER A 186 27.22 35.78 9.14
C SER A 186 26.09 34.81 8.76
N SER A 187 25.20 35.20 7.84
CA SER A 187 24.14 34.33 7.29
C SER A 187 24.59 33.54 6.05
N GLY A 188 25.85 33.68 5.64
CA GLY A 188 26.37 33.10 4.42
C GLY A 188 25.78 33.75 3.18
N ARG A 189 25.96 33.09 2.04
CA ARG A 189 25.39 33.53 0.77
C ARG A 189 24.69 32.37 0.08
N ASP A 190 23.52 32.64 -0.48
CA ASP A 190 22.78 31.68 -1.29
C ASP A 190 23.33 31.59 -2.72
N SER A 191 23.25 30.40 -3.31
CA SER A 191 23.46 30.16 -4.73
C SER A 191 22.28 30.65 -5.58
N SER A 192 22.45 30.64 -6.91
CA SER A 192 21.33 30.61 -7.84
C SER A 192 20.41 29.41 -7.57
N VAL A 193 19.14 29.54 -7.99
CA VAL A 193 18.12 28.50 -7.86
C VAL A 193 18.07 27.67 -9.14
N ILE A 194 18.02 26.34 -8.98
CA ILE A 194 17.64 25.40 -10.05
C ILE A 194 16.32 24.72 -9.68
N SER A 195 15.64 24.10 -10.64
CA SER A 195 14.35 23.46 -10.39
C SER A 195 14.12 22.22 -11.26
N ILE A 196 13.18 21.40 -10.80
CA ILE A 196 12.59 20.29 -11.55
C ILE A 196 11.07 20.37 -11.44
N ASP A 197 10.37 20.13 -12.55
CA ASP A 197 8.91 20.03 -12.56
C ASP A 197 8.48 18.56 -12.58
N LEU A 198 7.82 18.12 -11.51
CA LEU A 198 7.28 16.77 -11.37
C LEU A 198 5.75 16.72 -11.54
N SER A 199 5.11 17.83 -11.91
CA SER A 199 3.65 17.97 -11.93
C SER A 199 2.96 16.94 -12.83
N ASP A 200 3.58 16.62 -13.97
CA ASP A 200 3.06 15.63 -14.94
C ASP A 200 3.86 14.32 -14.97
N SER A 201 4.77 14.10 -14.01
CA SER A 201 5.60 12.90 -14.00
C SER A 201 4.75 11.62 -13.84
N SER A 202 4.99 10.64 -14.74
CA SER A 202 4.42 9.29 -14.66
C SER A 202 5.19 8.39 -13.69
N GLN A 203 6.34 8.82 -13.18
CA GLN A 203 7.17 8.06 -12.23
C GLN A 203 6.56 8.05 -10.82
N PHE A 204 5.55 8.88 -10.57
CA PHE A 204 4.88 9.04 -9.29
C PHE A 204 3.36 8.91 -9.43
N PRO A 205 2.68 8.29 -8.45
CA PRO A 205 1.22 8.32 -8.35
C PRO A 205 0.66 9.75 -8.23
N LYS A 206 -0.56 9.98 -8.72
CA LYS A 206 -1.19 11.32 -8.83
C LYS A 206 -1.20 12.09 -7.50
N ASN A 207 -1.52 11.43 -6.40
CA ASN A 207 -1.65 12.04 -5.07
C ASN A 207 -0.58 11.55 -4.08
N ALA A 208 0.61 11.19 -4.57
CA ALA A 208 1.70 10.77 -3.70
C ALA A 208 2.12 11.91 -2.74
N ILE A 209 2.24 11.60 -1.45
CA ILE A 209 2.65 12.53 -0.39
C ILE A 209 4.06 12.17 0.07
N VAL A 210 4.94 13.15 0.17
CA VAL A 210 6.32 12.98 0.64
C VAL A 210 6.32 12.50 2.10
N THR A 211 7.04 11.43 2.38
CA THR A 211 7.29 10.94 3.74
C THR A 211 8.70 11.28 4.22
N SER A 212 9.65 11.41 3.31
CA SER A 212 10.96 12.02 3.55
C SER A 212 11.63 12.37 2.22
N ILE A 213 12.58 13.30 2.28
CA ILE A 213 13.39 13.66 1.12
C ILE A 213 14.84 13.89 1.55
N THR A 214 15.79 13.51 0.70
CA THR A 214 17.20 13.89 0.84
C THR A 214 17.72 14.42 -0.48
N THR A 215 18.82 15.16 -0.42
CA THR A 215 19.57 15.59 -1.61
C THR A 215 20.95 14.99 -1.63
N SER A 216 21.46 14.77 -2.84
CA SER A 216 22.88 14.52 -3.08
C SER A 216 23.36 15.35 -4.26
N SER A 217 24.64 15.72 -4.29
CA SER A 217 25.20 16.59 -5.32
C SER A 217 26.73 16.51 -5.37
N THR A 218 27.32 17.17 -6.37
CA THR A 218 28.76 17.41 -6.45
C THR A 218 29.03 18.93 -6.42
N GLN A 219 29.79 19.39 -5.43
CA GLN A 219 30.21 20.79 -5.33
C GLN A 219 31.67 20.98 -5.78
N SER A 220 31.94 22.05 -6.52
CA SER A 220 33.29 22.43 -6.94
C SER A 220 33.53 23.95 -6.78
N PRO A 221 34.59 24.38 -6.07
CA PRO A 221 35.35 23.56 -5.11
C PRO A 221 34.46 23.08 -3.97
N SER A 222 34.83 21.99 -3.30
CA SER A 222 34.14 21.52 -2.09
C SER A 222 34.40 22.50 -0.94
N GLN A 223 33.34 22.86 -0.20
CA GLN A 223 33.40 23.86 0.87
C GLN A 223 32.78 23.31 2.17
N GLY A 224 33.31 23.76 3.31
CA GLY A 224 32.67 23.54 4.61
C GLY A 224 31.51 24.51 4.83
N ASN A 225 30.66 24.23 5.83
CA ASN A 225 29.53 25.09 6.22
C ASN A 225 28.58 25.40 5.05
N VAL A 226 28.21 24.34 4.31
CA VAL A 226 27.27 24.38 3.19
C VAL A 226 25.95 23.75 3.63
N HIS A 227 24.84 24.45 3.41
CA HIS A 227 23.51 23.92 3.67
C HIS A 227 22.72 23.83 2.37
N HIS A 228 22.33 22.61 2.01
CA HIS A 228 21.37 22.39 0.94
C HIS A 228 19.99 22.93 1.35
N MET A 229 19.26 23.53 0.42
CA MET A 229 17.92 24.06 0.67
C MET A 229 16.96 23.61 -0.43
N LEU A 230 15.77 23.16 -0.03
CA LEU A 230 14.71 22.74 -0.94
C LEU A 230 13.43 23.53 -0.72
N GLN A 231 12.72 23.82 -1.80
CA GLN A 231 11.40 24.44 -1.72
C GLN A 231 10.43 23.70 -2.66
N PRO A 232 9.41 23.02 -2.11
CA PRO A 232 8.26 22.64 -2.92
C PRO A 232 7.47 23.89 -3.33
N ALA A 233 6.75 23.85 -4.44
CA ALA A 233 5.83 24.93 -4.83
C ALA A 233 4.71 25.14 -3.79
N ARG A 234 4.31 24.07 -3.10
CA ARG A 234 3.30 24.05 -2.03
C ARG A 234 3.73 23.09 -0.91
N PRO A 235 3.98 23.58 0.32
CA PRO A 235 4.03 25.00 0.69
C PRO A 235 5.26 25.67 0.08
N SER A 236 5.16 26.92 -0.39
CA SER A 236 6.27 27.70 -0.97
C SER A 236 7.28 28.16 0.09
N LYS A 237 7.80 27.22 0.87
CA LYS A 237 8.71 27.41 2.00
C LYS A 237 10.05 26.74 1.71
N TRP A 238 11.14 27.42 2.03
CA TRP A 238 12.47 26.81 2.00
C TRP A 238 12.70 25.95 3.24
N TYR A 239 13.01 24.69 3.01
CA TYR A 239 13.49 23.73 3.98
C TYR A 239 15.03 23.70 3.91
N THR A 240 15.67 24.15 4.98
CA THR A 240 17.13 24.09 5.13
C THR A 240 17.54 22.72 5.62
N SER A 241 18.66 22.21 5.11
CA SER A 241 19.18 20.94 5.56
C SER A 241 19.63 21.00 7.03
N THR A 242 19.28 19.96 7.79
CA THR A 242 19.69 19.77 9.19
C THR A 242 21.17 19.45 9.34
N VAL A 243 21.83 19.08 8.24
CA VAL A 243 23.26 18.77 8.20
C VAL A 243 23.99 19.79 7.33
N SER A 244 25.21 20.14 7.73
CA SER A 244 26.11 20.90 6.88
C SER A 244 26.96 19.93 6.04
N SER A 245 26.87 20.03 4.72
CA SER A 245 27.63 19.19 3.79
C SER A 245 27.68 19.78 2.38
N ALA A 246 28.83 19.62 1.74
CA ALA A 246 29.05 19.97 0.34
C ALA A 246 28.38 19.02 -0.67
N THR A 247 27.87 17.86 -0.21
CA THR A 247 27.43 16.79 -1.13
C THR A 247 26.08 16.20 -0.78
N ARG A 248 25.50 16.52 0.38
CA ARG A 248 24.27 15.89 0.88
C ARG A 248 23.41 16.84 1.68
N GLY A 249 22.11 16.64 1.61
CA GLY A 249 21.14 17.30 2.47
C GLY A 249 20.10 16.34 3.03
N SER A 250 19.76 16.52 4.29
CA SER A 250 18.63 15.89 4.98
C SER A 250 17.72 16.97 5.57
N TYR A 251 16.42 16.73 5.60
CA TYR A 251 15.41 17.74 5.94
C TYR A 251 14.43 17.18 6.97
N ASN A 252 13.93 18.05 7.85
CA ASN A 252 12.78 17.76 8.70
C ASN A 252 11.49 17.89 7.86
N ILE A 253 11.31 16.97 6.91
CA ILE A 253 10.10 16.80 6.10
C ILE A 253 9.59 15.40 6.38
N SER A 254 8.31 15.33 6.71
CA SER A 254 7.61 14.12 7.09
C SER A 254 6.21 14.10 6.49
N LEU A 255 5.49 13.01 6.75
CA LEU A 255 4.11 12.87 6.29
C LEU A 255 3.19 13.98 6.81
N SER A 256 3.41 14.50 8.03
CA SER A 256 2.56 15.53 8.62
C SER A 256 2.66 16.88 7.90
N ASP A 257 3.72 17.11 7.13
CA ASP A 257 3.86 18.31 6.30
C ASP A 257 2.91 18.33 5.09
N ASN A 258 2.30 17.18 4.76
CA ASN A 258 1.31 17.03 3.69
C ASN A 258 1.77 17.61 2.33
N ILE A 259 3.04 17.35 1.98
CA ILE A 259 3.67 17.87 0.76
C ILE A 259 3.46 16.88 -0.37
N ASN A 260 2.79 17.30 -1.45
CA ASN A 260 2.64 16.47 -2.64
C ASN A 260 4.00 16.22 -3.32
N VAL A 261 4.21 15.04 -3.89
CA VAL A 261 5.42 14.77 -4.68
C VAL A 261 5.35 15.50 -6.02
N LYS A 262 4.21 15.39 -6.71
CA LYS A 262 3.97 15.94 -8.06
C LYS A 262 3.76 17.45 -8.01
N GLN A 263 4.86 18.18 -8.08
CA GLN A 263 4.90 19.63 -8.14
C GLN A 263 6.28 20.10 -8.60
N ILE A 264 6.45 21.40 -8.77
CA ILE A 264 7.76 22.01 -8.97
C ILE A 264 8.54 21.97 -7.66
N TRP A 265 9.79 21.49 -7.73
CA TRP A 265 10.76 21.53 -6.66
C TRP A 265 11.91 22.44 -7.04
N LYS A 266 12.28 23.33 -6.13
CA LYS A 266 13.41 24.25 -6.28
C LYS A 266 14.53 23.86 -5.33
N PHE A 267 15.76 24.07 -5.78
CA PHE A 267 16.97 23.83 -5.01
C PHE A 267 17.89 25.03 -5.08
N LYS A 268 18.52 25.32 -3.94
CA LYS A 268 19.70 26.17 -3.82
C LYS A 268 20.57 25.63 -2.69
N TYR A 269 21.76 26.17 -2.53
CA TYR A 269 22.55 25.95 -1.32
C TYR A 269 23.07 27.27 -0.79
N ASN A 270 23.21 27.35 0.53
CA ASN A 270 23.87 28.43 1.23
C ASN A 270 25.30 28.00 1.56
N ALA A 271 26.27 28.90 1.40
CA ALA A 271 27.66 28.66 1.77
C ALA A 271 28.22 29.83 2.58
N MET A 272 28.96 29.51 3.64
CA MET A 272 29.67 30.51 4.46
C MET A 272 31.02 30.92 3.86
N ALA A 273 31.58 30.09 2.97
CA ALA A 273 32.89 30.32 2.38
C ALA A 273 32.92 31.57 1.48
N THR A 274 34.04 32.31 1.54
CA THR A 274 34.25 33.50 0.71
C THR A 274 34.52 33.18 -0.76
N ALA A 275 35.03 31.97 -1.04
CA ALA A 275 35.29 31.51 -2.40
C ALA A 275 34.00 31.20 -3.16
N LYS A 276 34.02 31.46 -4.47
CA LYS A 276 32.94 31.06 -5.39
C LYS A 276 32.86 29.54 -5.48
N SER A 277 31.66 29.01 -5.64
CA SER A 277 31.44 27.57 -5.87
C SER A 277 30.26 27.30 -6.79
N THR A 278 30.21 26.07 -7.30
CA THR A 278 29.09 25.56 -8.10
C THR A 278 28.67 24.20 -7.57
N MET A 279 27.39 23.87 -7.69
CA MET A 279 26.85 22.56 -7.34
C MET A 279 26.07 21.99 -8.52
N ARG A 280 26.41 20.76 -8.91
CA ARG A 280 25.91 20.03 -10.09
C ARG A 280 25.40 18.65 -9.70
N SER A 281 24.71 18.00 -10.64
CA SER A 281 24.15 16.65 -10.46
C SER A 281 23.33 16.52 -9.19
N VAL A 282 22.48 17.52 -8.95
CA VAL A 282 21.64 17.58 -7.76
C VAL A 282 20.52 16.55 -7.91
N LYS A 283 20.53 15.54 -7.05
CA LYS A 283 19.53 14.47 -7.03
C LYS A 283 18.63 14.60 -5.81
N LEU A 284 17.32 14.52 -6.03
CA LEU A 284 16.32 14.35 -4.98
C LEU A 284 16.07 12.86 -4.77
N ASN A 285 16.31 12.35 -3.56
CA ASN A 285 15.86 11.03 -3.14
C ASN A 285 14.54 11.20 -2.39
N ILE A 286 13.42 10.88 -3.05
CA ILE A 286 12.07 11.12 -2.55
C ILE A 286 11.48 9.80 -2.08
N ARG A 287 11.14 9.71 -0.79
CA ARG A 287 10.25 8.66 -0.27
C ARG A 287 8.85 9.23 -0.12
N TYR A 288 7.86 8.43 -0.45
CA TYR A 288 6.48 8.86 -0.47
C TYR A 288 5.52 7.75 -0.06
N GLN A 289 4.32 8.14 0.32
CA GLN A 289 3.17 7.26 0.42
C GLN A 289 2.14 7.61 -0.65
N TYR A 290 1.34 6.64 -1.03
CA TYR A 290 0.25 6.81 -1.98
C TYR A 290 -0.88 5.84 -1.68
N ASP A 291 -2.05 6.16 -2.21
CA ASP A 291 -3.25 5.36 -2.09
C ASP A 291 -3.45 4.53 -3.37
N LEU A 292 -3.61 3.20 -3.23
CA LEU A 292 -3.81 2.30 -4.37
C LEU A 292 -5.05 2.65 -5.21
N LYS A 293 -6.09 3.28 -4.63
CA LYS A 293 -7.26 3.69 -5.43
C LYS A 293 -6.90 4.70 -6.52
N ASP A 294 -5.84 5.49 -6.32
CA ASP A 294 -5.38 6.51 -7.26
C ASP A 294 -4.50 5.91 -8.39
N THR A 295 -4.31 4.59 -8.37
CA THR A 295 -3.43 3.87 -9.30
C THR A 295 -4.16 2.76 -10.06
N GLY A 296 -5.48 2.65 -9.91
CA GLY A 296 -6.23 1.49 -10.38
C GLY A 296 -5.78 0.19 -9.69
N TYR A 297 -5.40 0.29 -8.42
CA TYR A 297 -4.85 -0.81 -7.60
C TYR A 297 -3.58 -1.46 -8.16
N ARG A 298 -2.80 -0.70 -8.94
CA ARG A 298 -1.47 -1.11 -9.42
C ARG A 298 -0.38 -0.65 -8.47
N ILE A 299 0.53 -1.56 -8.15
CA ILE A 299 1.67 -1.24 -7.29
C ILE A 299 2.73 -0.52 -8.11
N PHE A 300 3.14 0.66 -7.64
CA PHE A 300 4.34 1.34 -8.13
C PHE A 300 5.55 0.73 -7.40
N THR A 301 6.30 -0.13 -8.10
CA THR A 301 7.57 -0.66 -7.59
C THR A 301 8.70 0.34 -7.82
N ASN A 302 9.78 0.18 -7.06
CA ASN A 302 11.03 0.90 -7.29
C ASN A 302 11.65 0.54 -8.66
#